data_AF-A0A0P0CQQ7-F1
#
_entry.id   AF-A0A0P0CQQ7-F1
#
_cell.length_a   1.000
_cell.length_b   1.000
_cell.length_c   1.000
_cell.angle_alpha   90.00
_cell.angle_beta   90.00
_cell.angle_gamma   90.00
#
_symmetry.space_group_name_H-M   'P 1'
#
loop_
_entity.id
_entity.type
_entity.pdbx_description
1 polymer ?
#
loop_
_entity_poly.entity_id
_entity_poly.type
_entity_poly.pdbx_seq_one_letter_code
_entity_poly.pdbx_strand_id
1 'polypeptide(L)'
;MVGIASLFFFQQKRLLICLLLLFSALFYFFGFKYESYLRHHAHFFIFTLALIWISSYYNSKGAASPKRISLKTGALWQRPLLALLTGGIFIQFFVGLFANYMDYRYKFFNAKDVASFIRELPGSYLLASTNDAHASTVVAYLDQPIYFLSLGRYSTYFEVNPSLDHRLTPSQFISWAMVLSKRQKKPVLLISQFKIAVEWLPYPAKLLKGFDRNYILPYRLNSYVYLIEPSAFAPNHFMGGEPSEIKTTSSN
;
A
#
# COMPACT_ATOMS: atom_id res chain seq x y z
N MET A 1 19.39 13.80 10.99
CA MET A 1 20.08 12.67 11.67
C MET A 1 21.48 12.41 11.08
N VAL A 2 21.63 12.20 9.77
CA VAL A 2 22.93 11.82 9.16
C VAL A 2 24.06 12.79 9.48
N GLY A 3 23.85 14.11 9.36
CA GLY A 3 24.90 15.09 9.66
C GLY A 3 25.47 14.98 11.08
N ILE A 4 24.60 14.80 12.08
CA ILE A 4 25.00 14.62 13.48
C ILE A 4 25.72 13.28 13.68
N ALA A 5 25.20 12.21 13.07
CA ALA A 5 25.84 10.89 13.11
C ALA A 5 27.22 10.90 12.44
N SER A 6 27.38 11.61 11.31
CA SER A 6 28.65 11.74 10.60
C SER A 6 29.73 12.41 11.44
N LEU A 7 29.38 13.44 12.22
CA LEU A 7 30.30 14.10 13.15
C LEU A 7 30.78 13.12 14.25
N PHE A 8 29.88 12.26 14.71
CA PHE A 8 30.19 11.26 15.75
C PHE A 8 31.13 10.16 15.25
N PHE A 9 30.91 9.65 14.03
CA PHE A 9 31.72 8.57 13.45
C PHE A 9 32.99 9.06 12.74
N PHE A 10 33.28 10.36 12.71
CA PHE A 10 34.45 10.90 12.01
C PHE A 10 35.78 10.29 12.49
N GLN A 11 35.86 9.90 13.77
CA GLN A 11 37.03 9.22 14.33
C GLN A 11 37.12 7.73 13.96
N GLN A 12 36.00 7.10 13.62
CA GLN A 12 35.92 5.69 13.18
C GLN A 12 35.56 5.63 11.69
N LYS A 13 36.52 6.02 10.81
CA LYS A 13 36.33 6.10 9.35
C LYS A 13 35.59 4.91 8.73
N ARG A 14 35.85 3.68 9.21
CA ARG A 14 35.16 2.47 8.75
C ARG A 14 33.64 2.51 9.00
N LEU A 15 33.22 2.90 10.21
CA LEU A 15 31.80 3.02 10.56
C LEU A 15 31.12 4.18 9.84
N LEU A 16 31.83 5.30 9.65
CA LEU A 16 31.34 6.43 8.87
C LEU A 16 31.06 6.03 7.41
N ILE A 17 31.99 5.31 6.78
CA ILE A 17 31.80 4.80 5.41
C ILE A 17 30.59 3.86 5.35
N CYS A 18 30.45 2.94 6.31
CA CYS A 18 29.27 2.06 6.37
C CYS A 18 27.96 2.86 6.51
N LEU A 19 27.93 3.87 7.39
CA LEU A 19 26.75 4.73 7.57
C LEU A 19 26.38 5.45 6.26
N LEU A 20 27.37 6.06 5.60
CA LEU A 20 27.16 6.82 4.38
C LEU A 20 26.71 5.92 3.23
N LEU A 21 27.34 4.76 3.04
CA LEU A 21 26.95 3.80 2.01
C LEU A 21 25.53 3.30 2.22
N LEU A 22 25.18 2.92 3.45
CA LEU A 22 23.84 2.50 3.81
C LEU A 22 22.82 3.62 3.55
N PHE A 23 23.11 4.85 4.00
CA PHE A 23 22.20 5.96 3.82
C PHE A 23 21.99 6.30 2.35
N SER A 24 23.05 6.33 1.56
CA SER A 24 22.99 6.55 0.12
C SER A 24 22.23 5.44 -0.61
N ALA A 25 22.45 4.16 -0.26
CA ALA A 25 21.74 3.04 -0.86
C ALA A 25 20.24 3.07 -0.57
N LEU A 26 19.86 3.33 0.69
CA LEU A 26 18.46 3.45 1.09
C LEU A 26 17.81 4.71 0.49
N PHE A 27 18.52 5.85 0.47
CA PHE A 27 18.03 7.07 -0.16
C PHE A 27 17.79 6.87 -1.65
N TYR A 28 18.72 6.23 -2.36
CA TYR A 28 18.54 5.88 -3.77
C TYR A 28 17.36 4.93 -3.97
N PHE A 29 17.26 3.86 -3.17
CA PHE A 29 16.18 2.91 -3.28
C PHE A 29 14.80 3.55 -3.03
N PHE A 30 14.66 4.37 -1.98
CA PHE A 30 13.37 5.01 -1.66
C PHE A 30 13.05 6.21 -2.54
N GLY A 31 14.05 6.99 -2.95
CA GLY A 31 13.85 8.17 -3.78
C GLY A 31 13.43 7.84 -5.21
N PHE A 32 13.89 6.70 -5.75
CA PHE A 32 13.70 6.38 -7.17
C PHE A 32 12.83 5.15 -7.44
N LYS A 33 12.68 4.23 -6.49
CA LYS A 33 12.04 2.92 -6.76
C LYS A 33 10.73 2.67 -6.01
N TYR A 34 10.49 3.34 -4.87
CA TYR A 34 9.41 2.93 -3.97
C TYR A 34 8.59 4.11 -3.41
N GLU A 35 7.33 4.26 -3.84
CA GLU A 35 6.42 5.31 -3.37
C GLU A 35 5.92 5.12 -1.92
N SER A 36 6.13 3.95 -1.32
CA SER A 36 5.76 3.67 0.10
C SER A 36 6.93 3.86 1.08
N TYR A 37 7.71 4.92 0.89
CA TYR A 37 8.97 5.16 1.58
C TYR A 37 8.83 5.38 3.11
N LEU A 38 7.67 5.85 3.58
CA LEU A 38 7.48 6.19 5.00
C LEU A 38 7.73 5.02 5.95
N ARG A 39 7.23 3.83 5.60
CA ARG A 39 7.42 2.61 6.42
C ARG A 39 8.88 2.18 6.49
N HIS A 40 9.71 2.66 5.57
CA HIS A 40 11.09 2.25 5.48
C HIS A 40 12.04 3.18 6.24
N HIS A 41 11.60 4.37 6.64
CA HIS A 41 12.45 5.28 7.42
C HIS A 41 12.86 4.72 8.79
N ALA A 42 12.07 3.81 9.36
CA ALA A 42 12.41 3.11 10.60
C ALA A 42 13.74 2.35 10.50
N HIS A 43 14.12 1.86 9.32
CA HIS A 43 15.40 1.18 9.12
C HIS A 43 16.58 2.09 9.42
N PHE A 44 16.53 3.37 9.03
CA PHE A 44 17.61 4.32 9.33
C PHE A 44 17.85 4.45 10.83
N PHE A 45 16.78 4.44 11.62
CA PHE A 45 16.87 4.50 13.07
C PHE A 45 17.53 3.24 13.64
N ILE A 46 17.07 2.05 13.23
CA ILE A 46 17.64 0.77 13.68
C ILE A 46 19.13 0.67 13.33
N PHE A 47 19.51 1.02 12.10
CA PHE A 47 20.91 1.00 11.68
C PHE A 47 21.77 2.02 12.44
N THR A 48 21.22 3.19 12.74
CA THR A 48 21.91 4.21 13.54
C THR A 48 22.18 3.69 14.95
N LEU A 49 21.21 3.01 15.58
CA LEU A 49 21.39 2.35 16.87
C LEU A 49 22.48 1.26 16.81
N ALA A 50 22.45 0.42 15.78
CA ALA A 50 23.44 -0.64 15.59
C ALA A 50 24.87 -0.07 15.45
N LEU A 51 25.05 1.00 14.66
CA LEU A 51 26.35 1.62 14.47
C LEU A 51 26.86 2.31 15.75
N ILE A 52 25.97 2.91 16.55
CA ILE A 52 26.32 3.47 17.86
C ILE A 52 26.78 2.35 18.81
N TRP A 53 26.05 1.22 18.83
CA TRP A 53 26.42 0.07 19.64
C TRP A 53 27.79 -0.51 19.26
N ILE A 54 28.05 -0.67 17.96
CA ILE A 54 29.35 -1.13 17.44
C ILE A 54 30.46 -0.12 17.76
N SER A 55 30.20 1.19 17.64
CA SER A 55 31.18 2.22 18.01
C SER A 55 31.55 2.16 19.49
N SER A 56 30.58 1.91 20.37
CA SER A 56 30.84 1.71 21.81
C SER A 56 31.85 0.58 22.05
N TYR A 57 31.72 -0.55 21.34
CA TYR A 57 32.64 -1.68 21.44
C TYR A 57 34.06 -1.36 20.94
N TYR A 58 34.21 -0.63 19.83
CA TYR A 58 35.53 -0.22 19.35
C TYR A 58 36.21 0.78 20.29
N ASN A 59 35.42 1.66 20.91
CA ASN A 59 35.93 2.61 21.89
C ASN A 59 36.38 1.91 23.19
N SER A 60 35.72 0.81 23.61
CA SER A 60 36.12 0.05 24.80
C SER A 60 37.37 -0.81 24.60
N LYS A 61 37.60 -1.35 23.39
CA LYS A 61 38.77 -2.20 23.08
C LYS A 61 40.01 -1.43 22.62
N GLY A 62 39.89 -0.16 22.26
CA GLY A 62 40.96 0.67 21.69
C GLY A 62 41.98 1.26 22.68
N ALA A 63 41.93 0.94 23.98
CA ALA A 63 42.80 1.52 25.01
C ALA A 63 44.28 1.08 24.94
N ALA A 64 44.68 0.23 23.99
CA ALA A 64 46.05 -0.29 23.87
C ALA A 64 46.92 0.39 22.79
N SER A 65 46.42 1.40 22.07
CA SER A 65 47.23 2.15 21.08
C SER A 65 47.85 3.40 21.73
N PRO A 66 49.19 3.50 21.84
CA PRO A 66 49.84 4.66 22.44
C PRO A 66 49.85 5.81 21.43
N LYS A 67 49.50 7.02 21.90
CA LYS A 67 49.57 8.31 21.18
C LYS A 67 48.46 8.65 20.17
N ARG A 68 47.21 8.29 20.43
CA ARG A 68 46.10 9.12 19.90
C ARG A 68 45.85 10.27 20.87
N ILE A 69 45.90 11.49 20.37
CA ILE A 69 45.55 12.72 21.08
C ILE A 69 44.18 12.50 21.71
N SER A 70 44.20 12.23 23.01
CA SER A 70 43.03 12.02 23.85
C SER A 70 42.32 13.36 24.01
N LEU A 71 41.58 13.77 22.99
CA LEU A 71 40.48 14.70 23.18
C LEU A 71 39.53 14.01 24.17
N LYS A 72 39.55 14.45 25.43
CA LYS A 72 38.61 14.05 26.50
C LYS A 72 37.13 14.29 26.14
N THR A 73 36.85 14.76 24.92
CA THR A 73 35.52 14.95 24.36
C THR A 73 34.73 13.65 24.22
N GLY A 74 35.38 12.49 24.09
CA GLY A 74 34.69 11.19 23.96
C GLY A 74 33.70 10.91 25.10
N ALA A 75 34.06 11.21 26.35
CA ALA A 75 33.18 10.99 27.51
C ALA A 75 32.09 12.07 27.65
N LEU A 76 32.39 13.31 27.23
CA LEU A 76 31.46 14.44 27.28
C LEU A 76 30.31 14.29 26.27
N TRP A 77 30.56 13.68 25.12
CA TRP A 77 29.56 13.50 24.06
C TRP A 77 28.70 12.23 24.22
N GLN A 78 29.13 11.26 25.04
CA GLN A 78 28.38 10.03 25.30
C GLN A 78 27.07 10.28 26.05
N ARG A 79 27.09 11.12 27.09
CA ARG A 79 25.90 11.45 27.89
C ARG A 79 24.78 12.13 27.09
N PRO A 80 25.03 13.22 26.33
CA PRO A 80 23.98 13.86 25.54
C PRO A 80 23.49 12.96 24.39
N LEU A 81 24.37 12.15 23.79
CA LEU A 81 23.95 11.19 22.77
C LEU A 81 23.02 10.12 23.36
N LEU A 82 23.38 9.53 24.50
CA LEU A 82 22.54 8.55 25.18
C LEU A 82 21.19 9.17 25.55
N ALA A 83 21.18 10.39 26.09
CA ALA A 83 19.96 11.12 26.41
C ALA A 83 19.10 11.35 25.15
N LEU A 84 19.70 11.75 24.03
CA LEU A 84 19.00 11.95 22.75
C LEU A 84 18.43 10.65 22.20
N LEU A 85 19.18 9.54 22.27
CA LEU A 85 18.71 8.23 21.83
C LEU A 85 17.56 7.73 22.69
N THR A 86 17.71 7.81 24.02
CA THR A 86 16.66 7.45 24.98
C THR A 86 15.42 8.30 24.76
N GLY A 87 15.56 9.62 24.61
CA GLY A 87 14.47 10.52 24.27
C GLY A 87 13.80 10.16 22.93
N GLY A 88 14.61 9.83 21.91
CA GLY A 88 14.13 9.35 20.63
C GLY A 88 13.32 8.05 20.74
N ILE A 89 13.77 7.09 21.56
CA ILE A 89 13.05 5.85 21.83
C ILE A 89 11.69 6.14 22.48
N PHE A 90 11.65 7.02 23.49
CA PHE A 90 10.38 7.39 24.13
C PHE A 90 9.42 8.07 23.14
N ILE A 91 9.92 9.00 22.33
CA ILE A 91 9.11 9.64 21.29
C ILE A 91 8.55 8.59 20.32
N GLN A 92 9.39 7.69 19.82
CA GLN A 92 8.95 6.61 18.90
C GLN A 92 7.94 5.67 19.56
N PHE A 93 8.11 5.36 20.84
CA PHE A 93 7.16 4.56 21.61
C PHE A 93 5.79 5.25 21.69
N PHE A 94 5.73 6.53 22.07
CA PHE A 94 4.48 7.27 22.14
C PHE A 94 3.85 7.50 20.76
N VAL A 95 4.65 7.77 19.73
CA VAL A 95 4.16 7.85 18.34
C VAL A 95 3.59 6.50 17.89
N GLY A 96 4.23 5.39 18.26
CA GLY A 96 3.73 4.04 17.98
C GLY A 96 2.41 3.75 18.70
N LEU A 97 2.28 4.12 19.97
CA LEU A 97 1.02 4.02 20.70
C LEU A 97 -0.08 4.88 20.06
N PHE A 98 0.24 6.11 19.69
CA PHE A 98 -0.69 6.99 19.00
C PHE A 98 -1.12 6.44 17.64
N ALA A 99 -0.19 5.90 16.84
CA ALA A 99 -0.49 5.26 15.56
C ALA A 99 -1.42 4.05 15.74
N ASN A 100 -1.15 3.18 16.73
CA ASN A 100 -2.04 2.06 17.06
C ASN A 100 -3.43 2.54 17.51
N TYR A 101 -3.49 3.60 18.30
CA TYR A 101 -4.76 4.21 18.70
C TYR A 101 -5.54 4.74 17.49
N MET A 102 -4.86 5.39 16.53
CA MET A 102 -5.47 5.86 15.29
C MET A 102 -5.98 4.70 14.43
N ASP A 103 -5.21 3.61 14.29
CA ASP A 103 -5.63 2.41 13.56
C ASP A 103 -6.81 1.69 14.24
N TYR A 104 -6.89 1.74 15.57
CA TYR A 104 -8.04 1.22 16.32
C TYR A 104 -9.28 2.12 16.17
N ARG A 105 -9.09 3.43 16.23
CA ARG A 105 -10.18 4.42 16.22
C ARG A 105 -10.79 4.61 14.84
N TYR A 106 -9.96 4.57 13.80
CA TYR A 106 -10.35 4.80 12.41
C TYR A 106 -10.10 3.54 11.60
N LYS A 107 -11.11 3.08 10.88
CA LYS A 107 -10.94 1.94 9.98
C LYS A 107 -9.94 2.32 8.90
N PHE A 108 -8.88 1.53 8.75
CA PHE A 108 -7.90 1.73 7.70
C PHE A 108 -8.54 1.62 6.30
N PHE A 109 -9.48 0.68 6.17
CA PHE A 109 -10.16 0.38 4.92
C PHE A 109 -11.60 -0.10 5.15
N ASN A 110 -12.47 0.12 4.17
CA ASN A 110 -13.90 -0.15 4.26
C ASN A 110 -14.31 -1.56 3.81
N ALA A 111 -13.34 -2.43 3.48
CA ALA A 111 -13.62 -3.77 2.95
C ALA A 111 -14.58 -4.59 3.83
N LYS A 112 -14.45 -4.52 5.15
CA LYS A 112 -15.34 -5.23 6.08
C LYS A 112 -16.79 -4.74 5.96
N ASP A 113 -16.97 -3.43 5.79
CA ASP A 113 -18.30 -2.83 5.68
C ASP A 113 -18.92 -3.13 4.31
N VAL A 114 -18.12 -3.09 3.24
CA VAL A 114 -18.51 -3.51 1.89
C VAL A 114 -18.90 -4.99 1.87
N ALA A 115 -18.10 -5.86 2.48
CA ALA A 115 -18.37 -7.29 2.57
C ALA A 115 -19.65 -7.58 3.35
N SER A 116 -19.87 -6.89 4.48
CA SER A 116 -21.08 -7.02 5.28
C SER A 116 -22.32 -6.60 4.49
N PHE A 117 -22.25 -5.47 3.77
CA PHE A 117 -23.33 -5.02 2.89
C PHE A 117 -23.62 -6.01 1.76
N ILE A 118 -22.60 -6.59 1.13
CA ILE A 118 -22.78 -7.58 0.07
C ILE A 118 -23.45 -8.86 0.59
N ARG A 119 -23.16 -9.29 1.83
CA ARG A 119 -23.81 -10.45 2.45
C ARG A 119 -25.31 -10.28 2.69
N GLU A 120 -25.79 -9.04 2.83
CA GLU A 120 -27.22 -8.72 2.96
C GLU A 120 -27.96 -8.74 1.61
N LEU A 121 -27.23 -8.76 0.49
CA LEU A 121 -27.79 -8.82 -0.85
C LEU A 121 -28.03 -10.26 -1.32
N PRO A 122 -28.89 -10.48 -2.33
CA PRO A 122 -29.10 -11.80 -2.92
C PRO A 122 -27.79 -12.48 -3.38
N GLY A 123 -27.52 -13.66 -2.84
CA GLY A 123 -26.32 -14.46 -3.21
C GLY A 123 -26.29 -14.97 -4.65
N SER A 124 -27.33 -14.71 -5.44
CA SER A 124 -27.38 -15.04 -6.87
C SER A 124 -26.63 -14.02 -7.74
N TYR A 125 -26.26 -12.87 -7.20
CA TYR A 125 -25.56 -11.82 -7.93
C TYR A 125 -24.09 -12.16 -8.15
N LEU A 126 -23.57 -11.78 -9.32
CA LEU A 126 -22.16 -11.93 -9.65
C LEU A 126 -21.36 -10.77 -9.07
N LEU A 127 -20.22 -11.06 -8.46
CA LEU A 127 -19.34 -10.02 -7.95
C LEU A 127 -18.28 -9.69 -9.00
N ALA A 128 -18.14 -8.41 -9.32
CA ALA A 128 -17.08 -7.90 -10.17
C ALA A 128 -16.40 -6.69 -9.53
N SER A 129 -15.14 -6.41 -9.89
CA SER A 129 -14.46 -5.22 -9.40
C SER A 129 -13.64 -4.49 -10.47
N THR A 130 -13.49 -3.17 -10.24
CA THR A 130 -12.67 -2.27 -11.06
C THR A 130 -11.21 -2.21 -10.61
N ASN A 131 -10.88 -2.67 -9.39
CA ASN A 131 -9.53 -2.59 -8.86
C ASN A 131 -9.21 -3.85 -8.06
N ASP A 132 -8.23 -4.61 -8.54
CA ASP A 132 -7.90 -5.94 -8.05
C ASP A 132 -7.32 -5.91 -6.63
N ALA A 133 -6.44 -4.94 -6.35
CA ALA A 133 -5.85 -4.74 -5.03
C ALA A 133 -6.95 -4.39 -4.00
N HIS A 134 -7.82 -3.45 -4.34
CA HIS A 134 -8.96 -3.07 -3.53
C HIS A 134 -9.90 -4.25 -3.30
N ALA A 135 -10.28 -4.97 -4.36
CA ALA A 135 -11.21 -6.09 -4.30
C ALA A 135 -10.69 -7.24 -3.45
N SER A 136 -9.39 -7.55 -3.53
CA SER A 136 -8.79 -8.65 -2.76
C SER A 136 -9.01 -8.51 -1.25
N THR A 137 -8.99 -7.28 -0.74
CA THR A 137 -9.27 -7.02 0.68
C THR A 137 -10.75 -7.26 1.04
N VAL A 138 -11.68 -7.01 0.11
CA VAL A 138 -13.10 -7.35 0.27
C VAL A 138 -13.31 -8.85 0.22
N VAL A 139 -12.63 -9.55 -0.71
CA VAL A 139 -12.68 -11.01 -0.82
C VAL A 139 -12.25 -11.68 0.49
N ALA A 140 -11.19 -11.18 1.13
CA ALA A 140 -10.71 -11.70 2.40
C ALA A 140 -11.77 -11.69 3.52
N TYR A 141 -12.79 -10.83 3.43
CA TYR A 141 -13.93 -10.83 4.35
C TYR A 141 -15.17 -11.55 3.78
N LEU A 142 -15.25 -11.77 2.48
CA LEU A 142 -16.40 -12.41 1.84
C LEU A 142 -16.26 -13.93 1.68
N ASP A 143 -15.04 -14.46 1.72
CA ASP A 143 -14.72 -15.89 1.52
C ASP A 143 -15.22 -16.45 0.18
N GLN A 144 -15.37 -15.60 -0.85
CA GLN A 144 -15.77 -15.99 -2.20
C GLN A 144 -14.99 -15.19 -3.26
N PRO A 145 -14.69 -15.78 -4.43
CA PRO A 145 -13.94 -15.10 -5.48
C PRO A 145 -14.75 -13.97 -6.13
N ILE A 146 -14.05 -12.94 -6.60
CA ILE A 146 -14.62 -11.81 -7.34
C ILE A 146 -14.04 -11.79 -8.75
N TYR A 147 -14.85 -11.44 -9.74
CA TYR A 147 -14.38 -11.29 -11.12
C TYR A 147 -13.63 -9.96 -11.28
N PHE A 148 -12.32 -10.05 -11.53
CA PHE A 148 -11.47 -8.89 -11.78
C PHE A 148 -11.60 -8.48 -13.24
N LEU A 149 -12.25 -7.34 -13.50
CA LEU A 149 -12.59 -6.92 -14.86
C LEU A 149 -11.34 -6.57 -15.69
N SER A 150 -10.30 -6.05 -15.05
CA SER A 150 -8.98 -5.81 -15.65
C SER A 150 -8.31 -7.11 -16.13
N LEU A 151 -8.47 -8.20 -15.38
CA LEU A 151 -7.84 -9.50 -15.67
C LEU A 151 -8.74 -10.46 -16.47
N GLY A 152 -10.04 -10.19 -16.55
CA GLY A 152 -11.01 -11.07 -17.18
C GLY A 152 -11.14 -12.44 -16.51
N ARG A 153 -10.92 -12.55 -15.19
CA ARG A 153 -11.04 -13.82 -14.45
C ARG A 153 -11.47 -13.63 -13.01
N TYR A 154 -11.97 -14.71 -12.40
CA TYR A 154 -12.20 -14.78 -10.96
C TYR A 154 -10.88 -14.93 -10.20
N SER A 155 -10.72 -14.20 -9.11
CA SER A 155 -9.59 -14.33 -8.19
C SER A 155 -10.00 -14.03 -6.75
N THR A 156 -9.19 -14.49 -5.81
CA THR A 156 -9.30 -14.15 -4.38
C THR A 156 -8.18 -13.23 -3.89
N TYR A 157 -7.12 -13.06 -4.68
CA TYR A 157 -5.96 -12.26 -4.32
C TYR A 157 -5.49 -11.39 -5.50
N PHE A 158 -4.82 -10.30 -5.16
CA PHE A 158 -4.21 -9.40 -6.14
C PHE A 158 -2.95 -10.03 -6.73
N GLU A 159 -2.85 -10.07 -8.06
CA GLU A 159 -1.65 -10.47 -8.77
C GLU A 159 -1.01 -9.25 -9.43
N VAL A 160 0.23 -8.95 -9.08
CA VAL A 160 1.00 -7.92 -9.75
C VAL A 160 1.45 -8.47 -11.09
N ASN A 161 0.79 -8.04 -12.17
CA ASN A 161 1.23 -8.34 -13.52
C ASN A 161 1.76 -7.06 -14.20
N PRO A 162 3.09 -6.87 -14.29
CA PRO A 162 3.68 -5.67 -14.87
C PRO A 162 3.42 -5.55 -16.38
N SER A 163 2.99 -6.62 -17.04
CA SER A 163 2.67 -6.63 -18.47
C SER A 163 1.23 -6.19 -18.77
N LEU A 164 0.37 -6.05 -17.76
CA LEU A 164 -1.01 -5.60 -17.91
C LEU A 164 -1.11 -4.11 -17.57
N ASP A 165 -0.88 -3.23 -18.56
CA ASP A 165 -1.24 -1.80 -18.45
C ASP A 165 -2.71 -1.58 -18.84
N HIS A 166 -3.61 -2.36 -18.25
CA HIS A 166 -5.04 -2.34 -18.55
C HIS A 166 -5.76 -1.33 -17.67
N ARG A 167 -5.47 -0.05 -17.89
CA ARG A 167 -6.23 1.04 -17.28
C ARG A 167 -7.57 1.20 -17.99
N LEU A 168 -8.52 0.32 -17.69
CA LEU A 168 -9.90 0.51 -18.11
C LEU A 168 -10.42 1.82 -17.52
N THR A 169 -11.11 2.60 -18.35
CA THR A 169 -11.79 3.81 -17.88
C THR A 169 -13.02 3.44 -17.05
N PRO A 170 -13.56 4.36 -16.22
CA PRO A 170 -14.80 4.13 -15.48
C PRO A 170 -15.97 3.62 -16.33
N SER A 171 -16.14 4.16 -17.55
CA SER A 171 -17.20 3.74 -18.48
C SER A 171 -16.92 2.35 -19.07
N GLN A 172 -15.65 2.00 -19.31
CA GLN A 172 -15.27 0.68 -19.76
C GLN A 172 -15.55 -0.40 -18.71
N PHE A 173 -15.33 -0.13 -17.41
CA PHE A 173 -15.69 -1.07 -16.36
C PHE A 173 -17.19 -1.38 -16.32
N ILE A 174 -18.05 -0.36 -16.47
CA ILE A 174 -19.50 -0.56 -16.57
C ILE A 174 -19.83 -1.40 -17.81
N SER A 175 -19.21 -1.10 -18.96
CA SER A 175 -19.38 -1.85 -20.20
C SER A 175 -19.02 -3.33 -20.05
N TRP A 176 -17.88 -3.61 -19.42
CA TRP A 176 -17.42 -4.97 -19.13
C TRP A 176 -18.32 -5.71 -18.14
N ALA A 177 -18.77 -5.04 -17.09
CA ALA A 177 -19.70 -5.62 -16.12
C ALA A 177 -21.07 -5.93 -16.75
N MET A 178 -21.54 -5.11 -17.69
CA MET A 178 -22.74 -5.42 -18.47
C MET A 178 -22.55 -6.62 -19.39
N VAL A 179 -21.42 -6.71 -20.10
CA VAL A 179 -21.10 -7.88 -20.93
C VAL A 179 -21.11 -9.15 -20.07
N LEU A 180 -20.50 -9.09 -18.88
CA LEU A 180 -20.51 -10.18 -17.91
C LEU A 180 -21.95 -10.54 -17.47
N SER A 181 -22.74 -9.54 -17.09
CA SER A 181 -24.14 -9.68 -16.66
C SER A 181 -25.00 -10.35 -17.75
N LYS A 182 -24.89 -9.88 -19.00
CA LYS A 182 -25.59 -10.43 -20.16
C LYS A 182 -25.16 -11.86 -20.48
N ARG A 183 -23.85 -12.13 -20.51
CA ARG A 183 -23.30 -13.47 -20.82
C ARG A 183 -23.77 -14.51 -19.81
N GLN A 184 -23.80 -14.16 -18.54
CA GLN A 184 -24.17 -15.05 -17.45
C GLN A 184 -25.66 -15.03 -17.12
N LYS A 185 -26.44 -14.12 -17.73
CA LYS A 185 -27.87 -13.88 -17.47
C LYS A 185 -28.15 -13.66 -15.98
N LYS A 186 -27.25 -12.94 -15.28
CA LYS A 186 -27.32 -12.68 -13.84
C LYS A 186 -26.93 -11.23 -13.56
N PRO A 187 -27.58 -10.54 -12.61
CA PRO A 187 -27.16 -9.21 -12.20
C PRO A 187 -25.73 -9.21 -11.67
N VAL A 188 -24.98 -8.14 -11.94
CA VAL A 188 -23.60 -7.95 -11.47
C VAL A 188 -23.57 -6.86 -10.42
N LEU A 189 -23.00 -7.16 -9.25
CA LEU A 189 -22.56 -6.19 -8.27
C LEU A 189 -21.13 -5.76 -8.61
N LEU A 190 -21.00 -4.53 -9.11
CA LEU A 190 -19.72 -3.93 -9.42
C LEU A 190 -19.20 -3.16 -8.20
N ILE A 191 -18.04 -3.56 -7.69
CA ILE A 191 -17.32 -2.87 -6.62
C ILE A 191 -16.27 -1.97 -7.25
N SER A 192 -16.45 -0.66 -7.13
CA SER A 192 -15.55 0.36 -7.65
C SER A 192 -14.87 1.15 -6.54
N GLN A 193 -13.61 1.51 -6.74
CA GLN A 193 -12.86 2.41 -5.86
C GLN A 193 -13.26 3.90 -6.06
N PHE A 194 -13.80 4.25 -7.22
CA PHE A 194 -14.18 5.62 -7.56
C PHE A 194 -15.68 5.72 -7.86
N LYS A 195 -16.23 6.91 -7.61
CA LYS A 195 -17.60 7.21 -7.98
C LYS A 195 -17.70 7.29 -9.49
N ILE A 196 -18.60 6.50 -10.07
CA ILE A 196 -18.91 6.47 -11.49
C ILE A 196 -20.22 7.22 -11.66
N ALA A 197 -20.25 8.20 -12.55
CA ALA A 197 -21.43 9.01 -12.84
C ALA A 197 -22.40 8.20 -13.74
N VAL A 198 -23.01 7.17 -13.16
CA VAL A 198 -23.89 6.21 -13.86
C VAL A 198 -25.14 6.88 -14.42
N GLU A 199 -25.52 8.05 -13.91
CA GLU A 199 -26.65 8.83 -14.38
C GLU A 199 -26.49 9.34 -15.81
N TRP A 200 -25.25 9.46 -16.28
CA TRP A 200 -24.90 9.91 -17.63
C TRP A 200 -24.70 8.77 -18.61
N LEU A 201 -24.81 7.52 -18.14
CA LEU A 201 -24.64 6.34 -18.97
C LEU A 201 -25.99 5.87 -19.51
N PRO A 202 -26.07 5.40 -20.77
CA PRO A 202 -27.31 4.89 -21.36
C PRO A 202 -27.69 3.50 -20.83
N TYR A 203 -27.19 3.11 -19.65
CA TYR A 203 -27.18 1.74 -19.15
C TYR A 203 -27.93 1.62 -17.83
N PRO A 204 -28.57 0.47 -17.54
CA PRO A 204 -29.27 0.23 -16.27
C PRO A 204 -28.28 -0.09 -15.14
N ALA A 205 -27.38 0.86 -14.85
CA ALA A 205 -26.47 0.81 -13.72
C ALA A 205 -27.00 1.70 -12.60
N LYS A 206 -27.19 1.13 -11.41
CA LYS A 206 -27.70 1.85 -10.24
C LYS A 206 -26.68 1.82 -9.12
N LEU A 207 -26.32 2.98 -8.58
CA LEU A 207 -25.55 3.05 -7.34
C LEU A 207 -26.41 2.52 -6.19
N LEU A 208 -25.97 1.44 -5.53
CA LEU A 208 -26.64 0.89 -4.35
C LEU A 208 -26.15 1.57 -3.07
N LYS A 209 -24.82 1.70 -2.92
CA LYS A 209 -24.21 2.23 -1.71
C LYS A 209 -22.84 2.82 -1.99
N GLY A 210 -22.58 4.00 -1.41
CA GLY A 210 -21.25 4.58 -1.28
C GLY A 210 -20.72 4.42 0.15
N PHE A 211 -19.43 4.15 0.27
CA PHE A 211 -18.70 4.00 1.52
C PHE A 211 -17.63 5.10 1.60
N ASP A 212 -18.07 6.32 1.90
CA ASP A 212 -17.33 7.58 1.74
C ASP A 212 -16.96 8.27 3.08
N ARG A 213 -17.16 7.62 4.24
CA ARG A 213 -17.00 8.27 5.56
C ARG A 213 -16.07 7.53 6.53
N ASN A 214 -15.31 8.31 7.31
CA ASN A 214 -14.56 7.90 8.51
C ASN A 214 -13.39 6.92 8.30
N TYR A 215 -12.63 7.07 7.21
CA TYR A 215 -11.39 6.31 6.98
C TYR A 215 -10.15 7.18 7.14
N ILE A 216 -9.02 6.56 7.50
CA ILE A 216 -7.72 7.24 7.63
C ILE A 216 -7.31 7.93 6.32
N LEU A 217 -7.73 7.38 5.17
CA LEU A 217 -7.40 7.89 3.84
C LEU A 217 -8.68 8.21 3.03
N PRO A 218 -9.41 9.29 3.37
CA PRO A 218 -10.77 9.55 2.89
C PRO A 218 -10.87 9.82 1.38
N TYR A 219 -9.76 10.12 0.70
CA TYR A 219 -9.75 10.44 -0.73
C TYR A 219 -9.25 9.29 -1.62
N ARG A 220 -8.66 8.23 -1.05
CA ARG A 220 -8.06 7.14 -1.84
C ARG A 220 -8.74 5.79 -1.67
N LEU A 221 -9.53 5.60 -0.61
CA LEU A 221 -10.00 4.28 -0.20
C LEU A 221 -11.53 4.21 -0.07
N ASN A 222 -12.25 5.03 -0.83
CA ASN A 222 -13.70 4.93 -0.91
C ASN A 222 -14.08 3.72 -1.76
N SER A 223 -15.26 3.16 -1.49
CA SER A 223 -15.85 2.12 -2.33
C SER A 223 -17.27 2.48 -2.67
N TYR A 224 -17.69 2.05 -3.86
CA TYR A 224 -19.02 2.24 -4.37
C TYR A 224 -19.48 0.91 -4.96
N VAL A 225 -20.68 0.49 -4.57
CA VAL A 225 -21.29 -0.75 -5.05
C VAL A 225 -22.41 -0.37 -6.00
N TYR A 226 -22.32 -0.84 -7.24
CA TYR A 226 -23.33 -0.64 -8.28
C TYR A 226 -24.00 -1.96 -8.62
N LEU A 227 -25.30 -1.91 -8.88
CA LEU A 227 -26.06 -3.01 -9.45
C LEU A 227 -26.21 -2.79 -10.95
N ILE A 228 -25.88 -3.82 -11.72
CA ILE A 228 -25.96 -3.81 -13.19
C ILE A 228 -26.84 -4.98 -13.62
N GLU A 229 -28.04 -4.65 -14.07
CA GLU A 229 -29.04 -5.64 -14.49
C GLU A 229 -28.72 -6.19 -15.90
N PRO A 230 -29.10 -7.44 -16.18
CA PRO A 230 -29.00 -7.99 -17.53
C PRO A 230 -29.92 -7.21 -18.47
N SER A 231 -29.35 -6.50 -19.44
CA SER A 231 -30.11 -5.76 -20.46
C SER A 231 -29.58 -5.99 -21.85
N ALA A 232 -30.48 -5.91 -22.84
CA ALA A 232 -30.07 -5.71 -24.21
C ALA A 232 -29.42 -4.32 -24.33
N PHE A 233 -28.28 -4.25 -24.99
CA PHE A 233 -27.65 -3.00 -25.39
C PHE A 233 -27.18 -3.13 -26.84
N ALA A 234 -27.26 -2.03 -27.57
CA ALA A 234 -26.82 -1.97 -28.95
C ALA A 234 -25.29 -2.18 -29.01
N PRO A 235 -24.75 -3.06 -29.87
CA PRO A 235 -23.32 -3.34 -29.95
C PRO A 235 -22.47 -2.07 -30.13
N ASN A 236 -23.00 -1.12 -30.87
CA ASN A 236 -22.46 0.20 -31.19
C ASN A 236 -22.41 1.18 -30.00
N HIS A 237 -22.95 0.83 -28.82
CA HIS A 237 -22.79 1.62 -27.60
C HIS A 237 -21.61 1.14 -26.74
N PHE A 238 -21.06 -0.05 -27.02
CA PHE A 238 -19.92 -0.58 -26.28
C PHE A 238 -18.69 0.32 -26.43
N MET A 239 -18.31 1.00 -25.35
CA MET A 239 -17.12 1.87 -25.32
C MET A 239 -15.84 1.12 -24.93
N GLY A 240 -15.90 -0.20 -24.83
CA GLY A 240 -14.71 -1.02 -24.63
C GLY A 240 -13.99 -1.23 -25.94
N GLY A 241 -12.68 -0.95 -25.98
CA GLY A 241 -11.84 -1.72 -26.90
C GLY A 241 -11.95 -3.20 -26.54
N GLU A 242 -11.65 -4.10 -27.48
CA GLU A 242 -11.41 -5.50 -27.11
C GLU A 242 -10.41 -5.53 -25.95
N PRO A 243 -10.65 -6.33 -24.91
CA PRO A 243 -9.62 -6.54 -23.91
C PRO A 243 -8.51 -7.20 -24.72
N SER A 244 -7.37 -6.52 -24.92
CA SER A 244 -6.30 -7.03 -25.78
C SER A 244 -6.12 -8.50 -25.41
N GLU A 245 -6.41 -9.41 -26.37
CA GLU A 245 -6.53 -10.82 -26.08
C GLU A 245 -5.39 -11.22 -25.16
N ILE A 246 -5.72 -11.78 -24.00
CA ILE A 246 -4.74 -12.48 -23.20
C ILE A 246 -4.28 -13.58 -24.14
N LYS A 247 -3.18 -13.36 -24.86
CA LYS A 247 -2.42 -14.40 -25.52
C LYS A 247 -2.08 -15.33 -24.38
N THR A 248 -2.90 -16.37 -24.24
CA THR A 248 -2.61 -17.50 -23.40
C THR A 248 -1.37 -18.10 -24.05
N THR A 249 -0.20 -17.67 -23.60
CA THR A 249 1.03 -18.39 -23.83
C THR A 249 0.84 -19.71 -23.08
N SER A 250 0.23 -20.66 -23.78
CA SER A 250 0.26 -22.06 -23.44
C SER A 250 1.74 -22.47 -23.52
N SER A 251 2.42 -22.39 -22.39
CA SER A 251 3.68 -23.10 -22.21
C SER A 251 3.34 -24.59 -22.18
N ASN A 252 3.51 -25.25 -23.32
CA ASN A 252 3.72 -26.68 -23.39
C ASN A 252 5.07 -27.04 -22.75
#